data_AF-A0A438DHL5-F1
#
_entry.id   AF-A0A438DHL5-F1
#
_cell.length_a   1.000
_cell.length_b   1.000
_cell.length_c   1.000
_cell.angle_alpha   90.00
_cell.angle_beta   90.00
_cell.angle_gamma   90.00
#
_symmetry.space_group_name_H-M   'P 1'
#
loop_
_entity.id
_entity.type
_entity.pdbx_description
1 polymer ?
#
loop_
_entity_poly.entity_id
_entity_poly.type
_entity_poly.pdbx_seq_one_letter_code
_entity_poly.pdbx_strand_id
1 'polypeptide(L)'
;MLINIPVLNDTNFKKWKEHVIIVLRCMDLDYALRDDRPVDLTSVSTTKQRVAMEKWEQSNRMSLMIMKHSIPEAIRGAIPEETRAKTFLDQIAN
;
A
#
# COMPACT_ATOMS: atom_id res chain seq x y z
N MET A 1 -0.74 19.75 -1.18
CA MET A 1 0.32 19.39 -0.20
C MET A 1 0.16 17.92 0.12
N LEU A 2 1.14 17.08 -0.22
CA LEU A 2 1.22 15.73 0.34
C LEU A 2 1.42 15.89 1.85
N ILE A 3 0.54 15.29 2.64
CA ILE A 3 0.70 15.27 4.10
C ILE A 3 2.06 14.61 4.39
N ASN A 4 2.88 15.24 5.22
CA ASN A 4 4.23 14.76 5.53
C ASN A 4 4.11 13.44 6.32
N ILE A 5 4.49 12.32 5.69
CA ILE A 5 4.58 11.03 6.35
C ILE A 5 5.87 11.05 7.19
N PRO A 6 5.80 10.86 8.52
CA PRO A 6 7.01 10.81 9.33
C PRO A 6 7.89 9.65 8.83
N VAL A 7 9.21 9.76 8.96
CA VAL A 7 10.10 8.63 8.67
C VAL A 7 9.87 7.54 9.71
N LEU A 8 9.72 6.28 9.29
CA LEU A 8 9.54 5.15 10.21
C LEU A 8 10.77 4.97 11.11
N ASN A 9 10.53 4.73 12.40
CA ASN A 9 11.53 4.30 13.38
C ASN A 9 10.92 3.32 14.38
N ASP A 10 11.76 2.81 15.28
CA ASP A 10 11.42 1.71 16.20
C ASP A 10 10.29 2.04 17.19
N THR A 11 9.92 3.31 17.36
CA THR A 11 8.93 3.76 18.36
C THR A 11 7.68 4.40 17.77
N ASN A 12 7.67 4.71 16.48
CA ASN A 12 6.64 5.54 15.88
C ASN A 12 5.67 4.80 14.94
N PHE A 13 5.74 3.46 14.87
CA PHE A 13 4.95 2.65 13.92
C PHE A 13 3.47 3.03 13.87
N LYS A 14 2.80 3.17 15.02
CA LYS A 14 1.38 3.52 15.08
C LYS A 14 1.08 4.86 14.40
N LYS A 15 1.90 5.88 14.68
CA LYS A 15 1.77 7.22 14.09
C LYS A 15 2.11 7.23 12.60
N TRP A 16 3.16 6.49 12.23
CA TRP A 16 3.57 6.29 10.84
C TRP A 16 2.44 5.66 10.02
N LYS A 17 1.89 4.54 10.50
CA LYS A 17 0.78 3.81 9.86
C LYS A 17 -0.45 4.70 9.68
N GLU A 18 -0.81 5.47 10.69
CA GLU A 18 -1.93 6.42 10.61
C GLU A 18 -1.73 7.46 9.51
N HIS A 19 -0.55 8.11 9.45
CA HIS A 19 -0.24 9.10 8.42
C HIS A 19 -0.23 8.49 7.01
N VAL A 20 0.35 7.29 6.84
CA VAL A 20 0.33 6.55 5.57
C VAL A 20 -1.11 6.32 5.13
N ILE A 21 -1.97 5.81 6.00
CA ILE A 21 -3.38 5.52 5.68
C ILE A 21 -4.13 6.80 5.30
N ILE A 22 -3.91 7.91 6.01
CA ILE A 22 -4.53 9.20 5.69
C ILE A 22 -4.09 9.69 4.30
N VAL A 23 -2.79 9.67 4.00
CA VAL A 23 -2.27 10.08 2.69
C VAL A 23 -2.88 9.24 1.57
N LEU A 24 -2.89 7.91 1.73
CA LEU A 24 -3.42 7.01 0.70
C LEU A 24 -4.91 7.24 0.47
N ARG A 25 -5.69 7.47 1.52
CA ARG A 25 -7.12 7.83 1.41
C ARG A 25 -7.33 9.17 0.71
N CYS A 26 -6.56 10.20 1.06
CA CYS A 26 -6.66 11.52 0.41
C CYS A 26 -6.32 11.47 -1.09
N MET A 27 -5.63 10.43 -1.55
CA MET A 27 -5.25 10.23 -2.94
C MET A 27 -6.08 9.15 -3.66
N ASP A 28 -7.11 8.59 -3.00
CA ASP A 28 -7.90 7.44 -3.49
C ASP A 28 -7.05 6.19 -3.83
N LEU A 29 -5.96 5.99 -3.08
CA LEU A 29 -5.01 4.89 -3.22
C LEU A 29 -5.12 3.83 -2.13
N ASP A 30 -6.12 3.89 -1.25
CA ASP A 30 -6.32 2.93 -0.14
C ASP A 30 -7.09 1.66 -0.53
N TYR A 31 -7.54 1.55 -1.79
CA TYR A 31 -8.38 0.44 -2.26
C TYR A 31 -7.76 -0.94 -2.00
N ALA A 32 -6.50 -1.15 -2.38
CA ALA A 32 -5.78 -2.42 -2.18
C ALA A 32 -5.43 -2.73 -0.72
N LEU A 33 -5.56 -1.74 0.18
CA LEU A 33 -5.42 -1.97 1.62
C LEU A 33 -6.73 -2.43 2.25
N ARG A 34 -7.87 -2.08 1.65
CA ARG A 34 -9.22 -2.36 2.18
C ARG A 34 -9.80 -3.63 1.58
N ASP A 35 -9.66 -3.79 0.28
CA ASP A 35 -10.27 -4.86 -0.49
C ASP A 35 -9.24 -5.91 -0.91
N ASP A 36 -9.68 -7.16 -0.92
CA ASP A 36 -8.87 -8.25 -1.44
C ASP A 36 -8.63 -8.11 -2.95
N ARG A 37 -7.53 -8.72 -3.42
CA ARG A 37 -7.20 -8.71 -4.86
C ARG A 37 -8.37 -9.30 -5.64
N PRO A 38 -8.89 -8.60 -6.68
CA PRO A 38 -9.88 -9.16 -7.57
C PRO A 38 -9.40 -10.46 -8.21
N VAL A 39 -10.34 -11.28 -8.66
CA VAL A 39 -10.02 -12.52 -9.38
C VAL A 39 -9.29 -12.17 -10.69
N ASP A 40 -8.32 -13.00 -11.08
CA ASP A 40 -7.57 -12.80 -12.31
C ASP A 40 -8.50 -12.66 -13.52
N LEU A 41 -8.14 -11.72 -14.39
CA LEU A 41 -8.92 -11.42 -15.58
C LEU A 41 -8.80 -12.56 -16.59
N THR A 42 -9.92 -12.84 -17.25
CA THR A 42 -10.03 -13.82 -18.35
C THR A 42 -10.52 -13.11 -19.61
N SER A 43 -10.53 -13.81 -20.75
CA SER A 43 -11.05 -13.28 -22.01
C SER A 43 -12.51 -12.83 -21.93
N VAL A 44 -13.30 -13.44 -21.04
CA VAL A 44 -14.72 -13.14 -20.81
C VAL A 44 -14.97 -12.11 -19.70
N SER A 45 -13.92 -11.57 -19.07
CA SER A 45 -14.08 -10.59 -18.01
C SER A 45 -14.82 -9.35 -18.49
N THR A 46 -15.79 -8.91 -17.70
CA THR A 46 -16.58 -7.71 -17.94
C THR A 46 -15.71 -6.44 -17.80
N THR A 47 -16.14 -5.35 -18.44
CA THR A 47 -15.49 -4.03 -18.28
C THR A 47 -15.39 -3.63 -16.81
N LYS A 48 -16.41 -3.92 -15.99
CA LYS A 48 -16.40 -3.62 -14.55
C LYS A 48 -15.30 -4.39 -13.81
N GLN A 49 -15.09 -5.66 -14.12
CA GLN A 49 -14.01 -6.46 -13.52
C GLN A 49 -12.62 -5.93 -13.91
N ARG A 50 -12.44 -5.54 -15.18
CA ARG A 50 -11.18 -4.95 -15.66
C ARG A 50 -10.86 -3.64 -14.95
N VAL A 51 -11.84 -2.73 -14.85
CA VAL A 51 -11.70 -1.46 -14.12
C VAL A 51 -11.39 -1.69 -12.64
N ALA A 52 -12.04 -2.67 -12.00
CA ALA A 52 -11.77 -3.01 -10.61
C ALA A 52 -10.34 -3.54 -10.40
N MET A 53 -9.85 -4.40 -11.31
CA MET A 53 -8.47 -4.89 -11.29
C MET A 53 -7.47 -3.75 -11.47
N GLU A 54 -7.65 -2.90 -12.49
CA GLU A 54 -6.77 -1.75 -12.74
C GLU A 54 -6.71 -0.80 -11.55
N LYS A 55 -7.86 -0.48 -10.95
CA LYS A 55 -7.93 0.36 -9.74
C LYS A 55 -7.17 -0.29 -8.58
N TRP A 56 -7.33 -1.60 -8.39
CA TRP A 56 -6.63 -2.34 -7.35
C TRP A 56 -5.13 -2.38 -7.57
N GLU A 57 -4.66 -2.67 -8.78
CA GLU A 57 -3.24 -2.72 -9.12
C GLU A 57 -2.57 -1.35 -8.97
N GLN A 58 -3.23 -0.29 -9.42
CA GLN A 58 -2.75 1.08 -9.24
C GLN A 58 -2.60 1.43 -7.76
N SER A 59 -3.65 1.19 -6.97
CA SER A 59 -3.64 1.43 -5.53
C SER A 59 -2.55 0.61 -4.82
N ASN A 60 -2.40 -0.68 -5.17
CA ASN A 60 -1.39 -1.57 -4.62
C ASN A 60 0.04 -1.06 -4.89
N ARG A 61 0.33 -0.76 -6.17
CA ARG A 61 1.66 -0.30 -6.60
C ARG A 61 2.03 1.03 -5.96
N MET A 62 1.12 2.00 -5.96
CA MET A 62 1.39 3.33 -5.38
C MET A 62 1.55 3.26 -3.86
N SER A 63 0.73 2.46 -3.18
CA SER A 63 0.84 2.25 -1.73
C SER A 63 2.19 1.68 -1.34
N LEU A 64 2.68 0.66 -2.06
CA LEU A 64 4.02 0.10 -1.84
C LEU A 64 5.11 1.15 -2.02
N MET A 65 5.06 1.96 -3.10
CA MET A 65 6.05 3.00 -3.32
C MET A 65 6.09 4.03 -2.19
N ILE A 66 4.93 4.51 -1.75
CA ILE A 66 4.82 5.50 -0.67
C ILE A 66 5.34 4.92 0.65
N MET A 67 4.89 3.72 1.03
CA MET A 67 5.33 3.07 2.26
C MET A 67 6.85 2.80 2.22
N LYS A 68 7.36 2.15 1.18
CA LYS A 68 8.79 1.85 1.05
C LYS A 68 9.62 3.13 1.11
N HIS A 69 9.21 4.20 0.41
CA HIS A 69 9.94 5.48 0.42
C HIS A 69 10.01 6.13 1.81
N SER A 70 8.96 5.99 2.62
CA SER A 70 8.92 6.51 3.99
C SER A 70 9.71 5.69 5.03
N ILE A 71 10.25 4.54 4.63
CA ILE A 71 11.03 3.64 5.49
C ILE A 71 12.52 3.84 5.19
N PRO A 72 13.37 4.10 6.20
CA PRO A 72 14.82 4.17 6.04
C PRO A 72 15.39 2.92 5.41
N GLU A 73 16.41 3.06 4.55
CA GLU A 73 17.05 1.94 3.86
C GLU A 73 17.61 0.89 4.84
N ALA A 74 18.16 1.35 5.96
CA ALA A 74 18.67 0.49 7.04
C ALA A 74 17.60 -0.45 7.63
N ILE A 75 16.34 -0.03 7.65
CA ILE A 75 15.19 -0.84 8.10
C ILE A 75 14.62 -1.64 6.93
N ARG A 76 14.58 -1.03 5.74
CA ARG A 76 13.98 -1.62 4.53
C ARG A 76 14.62 -2.96 4.15
N GLY A 77 15.94 -3.09 4.32
CA GLY A 77 16.67 -4.34 4.02
C GLY A 77 16.30 -5.52 4.93
N ALA A 78 15.69 -5.27 6.09
CA ALA A 78 15.21 -6.32 7.00
C ALA A 78 13.79 -6.80 6.68
N ILE A 79 13.04 -6.06 5.85
CA ILE A 79 11.67 -6.40 5.47
C ILE A 79 11.72 -7.28 4.22
N PRO A 80 11.08 -8.46 4.21
CA PRO A 80 10.96 -9.28 3.01
C PRO A 80 10.35 -8.50 1.84
N GLU A 81 10.78 -8.81 0.62
CA GLU A 81 10.12 -8.26 -0.56
C GLU A 81 8.67 -8.77 -0.65
N GLU A 82 7.74 -7.84 -0.91
CA GLU A 82 6.31 -8.12 -0.95
C GLU A 82 5.66 -7.33 -2.09
N THR A 83 4.76 -8.01 -2.78
CA THR A 83 4.02 -7.51 -3.94
C THR A 83 2.64 -6.97 -3.58
N ARG A 84 2.13 -7.30 -2.38
CA ARG A 84 0.84 -6.84 -1.86
C ARG A 84 1.02 -5.79 -0.78
N ALA A 85 0.52 -4.59 -1.02
CA ALA A 85 0.61 -3.45 -0.10
C ALA A 85 0.06 -3.77 1.29
N LYS A 86 -1.08 -4.47 1.38
CA LYS A 86 -1.70 -4.86 2.65
C LYS A 86 -0.77 -5.78 3.46
N THR A 87 -0.24 -6.82 2.82
CA THR A 87 0.70 -7.76 3.43
C THR A 87 1.99 -7.07 3.86
N PHE A 88 2.53 -6.18 3.02
CA PHE A 88 3.72 -5.39 3.36
C PHE A 88 3.48 -4.51 4.59
N LEU A 89 2.32 -3.85 4.69
CA LEU A 89 1.96 -3.05 5.85
C LEU A 89 1.84 -3.88 7.13
N ASP A 90 1.32 -5.11 7.02
CA ASP A 90 1.18 -6.04 8.14
C ASP A 90 2.55 -6.60 8.60
N GLN A 91 3.49 -6.81 7.68
CA GLN A 91 4.86 -7.24 8.01
C GLN A 91 5.62 -6.23 8.88
N ILE A 92 5.36 -4.94 8.71
CA ILE A 92 6.01 -3.87 9.51
C ILE A 92 5.42 -3.79 10.93
N ALA A 93 4.20 -4.30 11.13
CA ALA A 93 3.50 -4.24 12.41
C ALA A 93 3.95 -5.31 13.42
N ASN A 94 4.75 -6.28 12.98
CA ASN A 94 5.23 -7.41 13.78
C ASN A 94 6.44 -7.06 14.63
#